data_AF-A0A3D1RV90-F1
#
_entry.id   AF-A0A3D1RV90-F1
#
_cell.length_a   1.000
_cell.length_b   1.000
_cell.length_c   1.000
_cell.angle_alpha   90.00
_cell.angle_beta   90.00
_cell.angle_gamma   90.00
#
_symmetry.space_group_name_H-M   'P 1'
#
loop_
_entity.id
_entity.type
_entity.pdbx_description
1 polymer ?
#
loop_
_entity_poly.entity_id
_entity_poly.type
_entity_poly.pdbx_seq_one_letter_code
_entity_poly.pdbx_strand_id
1 'polypeptide(L)'
;MVIPVQVITDTLSRYRPVLVEPLEGHAAVALIVDTARSTQDPEIVFIERATHQGDPWSGHVAFPGGRCESEDPGPSATAMRETREEIGVDLSAGHLLGRLDD
;
A
#
# COMPACT_ATOMS: atom_id res chain seq x y z
N MET A 1 10.71 -6.96 18.39
CA MET A 1 10.44 -8.25 17.74
C MET A 1 10.50 -8.01 16.24
N VAL A 2 11.32 -8.76 15.52
CA VAL A 2 11.44 -8.66 14.05
C VAL A 2 10.60 -9.75 13.41
N ILE A 3 9.89 -9.43 12.33
CA ILE A 3 9.01 -10.38 11.61
C ILE A 3 9.61 -10.63 10.22
N PRO A 4 10.12 -11.84 9.93
CA PRO A 4 10.65 -12.19 8.61
C PRO A 4 9.58 -12.18 7.51
N VAL A 5 10.01 -11.93 6.27
CA VAL A 5 9.14 -11.90 5.07
C VAL A 5 8.37 -13.22 4.90
N GLN A 6 9.02 -14.36 5.20
CA GLN A 6 8.37 -15.67 5.11
C GLN A 6 7.15 -15.76 6.04
N VAL A 7 7.26 -15.24 7.27
CA VAL A 7 6.17 -15.23 8.24
C VAL A 7 5.03 -14.31 7.77
N ILE A 8 5.37 -13.14 7.22
CA ILE A 8 4.38 -12.21 6.64
C ILE A 8 3.63 -12.90 5.49
N THR A 9 4.37 -13.51 4.56
CA THR A 9 3.81 -14.19 3.39
C THR A 9 2.92 -15.37 3.79
N ASP A 10 3.39 -16.23 4.69
CA ASP A 10 2.63 -17.39 5.16
C ASP A 10 1.35 -16.97 5.88
N THR A 11 1.42 -15.91 6.68
CA THR A 11 0.26 -15.36 7.40
C THR A 11 -0.76 -14.77 6.43
N LEU A 12 -0.31 -13.93 5.49
CA LEU A 12 -1.19 -13.30 4.50
C LEU A 12 -1.82 -14.32 3.54
N SER A 13 -1.10 -15.38 3.17
CA SER A 13 -1.64 -16.45 2.30
C SER A 13 -2.86 -17.17 2.88
N ARG A 14 -3.01 -17.15 4.21
CA ARG A 14 -4.12 -17.77 4.94
C ARG A 14 -5.16 -16.75 5.41
N TYR A 15 -4.83 -15.47 5.32
CA TYR A 15 -5.71 -14.39 5.72
C TYR A 15 -6.85 -14.22 4.71
N ARG A 16 -8.07 -14.07 5.21
CA ARG A 16 -9.23 -13.73 4.39
C ARG A 16 -9.67 -12.33 4.77
N PRO A 17 -9.39 -11.32 3.94
CA PRO A 17 -9.73 -9.95 4.29
C PRO A 17 -11.24 -9.76 4.31
N VAL A 18 -11.70 -8.97 5.28
CA VAL A 18 -13.07 -8.47 5.32
C VAL A 18 -13.12 -7.25 4.41
N LEU A 19 -13.79 -7.40 3.27
CA LEU A 19 -13.92 -6.33 2.28
C LEU A 19 -15.25 -5.63 2.46
N VAL A 20 -15.22 -4.30 2.37
CA VAL A 20 -16.43 -3.47 2.39
C VAL A 20 -16.75 -3.01 0.97
N GLU A 21 -18.03 -2.71 0.71
CA GLU A 21 -18.39 -2.07 -0.55
C GLU A 21 -17.75 -0.67 -0.59
N PRO A 22 -17.02 -0.32 -1.67
CA PRO A 22 -16.31 0.94 -1.71
C PRO A 22 -17.27 2.12 -1.71
N LEU A 23 -17.08 3.04 -0.77
CA LEU A 23 -17.77 4.32 -0.77
C LEU A 23 -17.21 5.22 -1.89
N GLU A 24 -18.02 6.20 -2.33
CA GLU A 24 -17.52 7.25 -3.22
C GLU A 24 -16.33 7.97 -2.59
N GLY A 25 -15.24 8.07 -3.35
CA GLY A 25 -14.01 8.73 -2.89
C GLY A 25 -13.17 7.93 -1.90
N HIS A 26 -13.32 6.61 -1.83
CA HIS A 26 -12.37 5.76 -1.10
C HIS A 26 -10.95 5.90 -1.66
N ALA A 27 -9.97 5.64 -0.80
CA ALA A 27 -8.55 5.64 -1.14
C ALA A 27 -7.98 4.22 -1.06
N ALA A 28 -6.92 3.97 -1.80
CA ALA A 28 -6.15 2.74 -1.71
C ALA A 28 -4.67 3.07 -1.50
N VAL A 29 -4.01 2.28 -0.65
CA VAL A 29 -2.61 2.45 -0.29
C VAL A 29 -1.84 1.15 -0.41
N ALA A 30 -0.53 1.25 -0.62
CA ALA A 30 0.38 0.11 -0.67
C ALA A 30 1.22 0.01 0.60
N LEU A 31 1.09 -1.10 1.33
CA LEU A 31 2.05 -1.48 2.36
C LEU A 31 3.20 -2.25 1.69
N ILE A 32 4.32 -1.56 1.48
CA ILE A 32 5.47 -2.10 0.76
C ILE A 32 6.46 -2.70 1.77
N VAL A 33 6.72 -3.99 1.61
CA VAL A 33 7.76 -4.72 2.37
C VAL A 33 9.03 -4.71 1.54
N ASP A 34 9.99 -3.84 1.89
CA ASP A 34 11.29 -3.77 1.25
C ASP A 34 12.21 -4.87 1.80
N THR A 35 12.67 -5.72 0.90
CA THR A 35 13.55 -6.85 1.20
C THR A 35 14.97 -6.66 0.67
N ALA A 36 15.30 -5.47 0.13
CA ALA A 36 16.59 -5.21 -0.48
C ALA A 36 17.76 -5.41 0.49
N ARG A 37 17.55 -5.09 1.77
CA ARG A 37 18.55 -5.28 2.83
C ARG A 37 18.49 -6.67 3.46
N SER A 38 17.30 -7.17 3.77
CA SER A 38 17.13 -8.45 4.46
C SER A 38 15.71 -8.99 4.29
N THR A 39 15.59 -10.31 4.14
CA THR A 39 14.31 -11.01 4.25
C THR A 39 13.99 -11.46 5.67
N GLN A 40 14.97 -11.40 6.58
CA GLN A 40 14.81 -11.74 8.00
C GLN A 40 14.50 -10.52 8.87
N ASP A 41 14.82 -9.32 8.38
CA ASP A 41 14.55 -8.03 9.00
C ASP A 41 14.13 -7.04 7.90
N PRO A 42 12.95 -7.26 7.29
CA PRO A 42 12.47 -6.41 6.21
C PRO A 42 12.02 -5.06 6.74
N GLU A 43 11.98 -4.09 5.85
CA GLU A 43 11.57 -2.73 6.17
C GLU A 43 10.24 -2.39 5.54
N ILE A 44 9.56 -1.40 6.11
CA ILE A 44 8.29 -0.89 5.59
C ILE A 44 8.51 0.53 5.07
N VAL A 45 8.05 0.78 3.85
CA VAL A 45 8.12 2.10 3.24
C VAL A 45 6.98 2.97 3.73
N PHE A 46 7.32 4.17 4.20
CA PHE A 46 6.40 5.26 4.48
C PHE A 46 6.75 6.47 3.63
N ILE A 47 5.77 7.33 3.41
CA ILE A 47 5.92 8.62 2.76
C ILE A 47 5.44 9.74 3.68
N GLU A 48 5.90 10.95 3.41
CA GLU A 48 5.24 12.17 3.86
C GLU A 48 4.27 12.60 2.77
N ARG A 49 2.97 12.72 3.10
CA ARG A 49 1.95 13.11 2.13
C ARG A 49 2.21 14.51 1.59
N ALA A 50 2.07 14.68 0.28
CA ALA A 50 2.18 15.98 -0.36
C ALA A 50 1.17 16.99 0.23
N THR A 51 1.64 18.21 0.45
CA THR A 51 0.82 19.28 1.05
C THR A 51 -0.12 19.88 0.02
N HIS A 52 -1.42 19.75 0.26
CA HIS A 52 -2.47 20.29 -0.58
C HIS A 52 -3.39 21.21 0.21
N GLN A 53 -3.75 22.36 -0.36
CA GLN A 53 -4.66 23.29 0.28
C GLN A 53 -6.04 22.65 0.44
N GLY A 54 -6.48 22.48 1.69
CA GLY A 54 -7.77 21.86 2.02
C GLY A 54 -7.72 20.35 2.25
N ASP A 55 -6.55 19.69 2.12
CA ASP A 55 -6.37 18.31 2.58
C ASP A 55 -5.93 18.30 4.06
N PRO A 56 -6.78 17.83 4.99
CA PRO A 56 -6.44 17.77 6.42
C PRO A 56 -5.30 16.81 6.75
N TRP A 57 -4.87 15.96 5.81
CA TRP A 57 -3.82 14.97 5.99
C TRP A 57 -2.48 15.36 5.34
N SER A 58 -2.36 16.61 4.88
CA SER A 58 -1.12 17.17 4.32
C SER A 58 0.06 17.04 5.29
N GLY A 59 1.21 16.55 4.81
CA GLY A 59 2.43 16.41 5.62
C GLY A 59 2.41 15.27 6.63
N HIS A 60 1.37 14.43 6.65
CA HIS A 60 1.32 13.29 7.54
C HIS A 60 2.14 12.12 7.01
N VAL A 61 2.68 11.30 7.92
CA VAL A 61 3.26 10.00 7.59
C VAL A 61 2.14 9.07 7.13
N ALA A 62 2.31 8.45 5.97
CA ALA A 62 1.34 7.55 5.38
C ALA A 62 2.02 6.41 4.60
N PHE A 63 1.23 5.41 4.21
CA PHE A 63 1.59 4.53 3.11
C PHE A 63 1.36 5.26 1.78
N PRO A 64 2.18 5.00 0.75
CA PRO A 64 1.96 5.57 -0.58
C PRO A 64 0.63 5.11 -1.14
N GLY A 65 -0.08 6.02 -1.80
CA GLY A 65 -1.44 5.79 -2.23
C GLY A 65 -2.31 7.04 -2.24
N GLY A 66 -3.52 6.87 -2.76
CA GLY A 66 -4.38 8.00 -3.04
C GLY A 66 -5.80 7.58 -3.37
N ARG A 67 -6.55 8.52 -3.94
CA ARG A 67 -7.96 8.36 -4.22
C ARG A 67 -8.16 7.39 -5.38
N CYS A 68 -9.12 6.48 -5.24
CA CYS A 68 -9.51 5.60 -6.35
C CYS A 68 -10.24 6.40 -7.44
N GLU A 69 -9.84 6.19 -8.68
CA GLU A 69 -10.45 6.82 -9.85
C GLU A 69 -11.41 5.85 -10.56
N SER A 70 -12.36 6.38 -11.33
CA SER A 70 -13.35 5.54 -12.03
C SER A 70 -12.74 4.65 -13.12
N GLU A 71 -11.55 5.00 -13.60
CA GLU A 71 -10.80 4.25 -14.62
C GLU A 71 -9.91 3.16 -14.01
N ASP A 72 -9.67 3.19 -12.70
CA ASP A 72 -8.87 2.18 -12.02
C ASP A 72 -9.64 0.84 -11.98
N PRO A 73 -9.05 -0.28 -12.44
CA PRO A 73 -9.70 -1.60 -12.39
C PRO A 73 -10.03 -2.11 -10.98
N GLY A 74 -9.53 -1.45 -9.94
CA GLY A 74 -9.79 -1.74 -8.54
C GLY A 74 -8.71 -1.15 -7.60
N PRO A 75 -8.87 -1.31 -6.27
CA PRO A 75 -8.00 -0.66 -5.28
C PRO A 75 -6.51 -0.98 -5.42
N SER A 76 -6.17 -2.20 -5.83
CA SER A 76 -4.77 -2.57 -6.08
C SER A 76 -4.16 -1.77 -7.23
N ALA A 77 -4.93 -1.49 -8.28
CA ALA A 77 -4.44 -0.72 -9.42
C ALA A 77 -4.23 0.75 -9.03
N THR A 78 -5.15 1.33 -8.26
CA THR A 78 -5.01 2.65 -7.65
C THR A 78 -3.73 2.74 -6.82
N ALA A 79 -3.54 1.84 -5.84
CA ALA A 79 -2.35 1.85 -4.99
C ALA A 79 -1.04 1.76 -5.79
N MET A 80 -1.01 0.95 -6.86
CA MET A 80 0.16 0.84 -7.74
C MET A 80 0.41 2.10 -8.58
N ARG A 81 -0.65 2.72 -9.12
CA ARG A 81 -0.58 3.96 -9.89
C ARG A 81 -0.05 5.09 -9.00
N GLU A 82 -0.70 5.32 -7.87
CA GLU A 82 -0.37 6.36 -6.90
C GLU A 82 1.05 6.17 -6.34
N THR A 83 1.45 4.95 -5.98
CA THR A 83 2.83 4.68 -5.53
C THR A 83 3.87 5.07 -6.59
N ARG A 84 3.59 4.81 -7.87
CA ARG A 84 4.48 5.21 -8.96
C ARG A 84 4.51 6.74 -9.12
N GLU A 85 3.37 7.42 -8.99
CA GLU A 85 3.27 8.87 -9.11
C GLU A 85 3.96 9.62 -7.95
N GLU A 86 3.77 9.15 -6.71
CA GLU A 86 4.29 9.83 -5.51
C GLU A 86 5.79 9.60 -5.30
N ILE A 87 6.27 8.37 -5.50
CA ILE A 87 7.65 7.99 -5.16
C ILE A 87 8.42 7.27 -6.29
N GLY A 88 7.85 7.14 -7.48
CA GLY A 88 8.52 6.55 -8.64
C GLY A 88 8.72 5.03 -8.57
N VAL A 89 8.14 4.36 -7.58
CA VAL A 89 8.33 2.90 -7.39
C VAL A 89 7.32 2.13 -8.23
N ASP A 90 7.82 1.25 -9.09
CA ASP A 90 7.00 0.35 -9.89
C ASP A 90 6.71 -0.97 -9.16
N LEU A 91 5.52 -1.08 -8.58
CA LEU A 91 5.08 -2.29 -7.88
C LEU A 91 4.72 -3.45 -8.81
N SER A 92 4.60 -3.25 -10.12
CA SER A 92 4.27 -4.34 -11.07
C SER A 92 5.39 -5.37 -11.22
N ALA A 93 6.62 -4.99 -10.90
CA ALA A 93 7.77 -5.90 -10.82
C ALA A 93 7.86 -6.64 -9.47
N GLY A 94 7.03 -6.26 -8.49
CA GLY A 94 7.01 -6.85 -7.15
C GLY A 94 6.14 -8.11 -7.05
N HIS A 95 6.08 -8.66 -5.84
CA HIS A 95 5.20 -9.79 -5.52
C HIS A 95 4.07 -9.32 -4.58
N LEU A 96 2.83 -9.35 -5.07
CA LEU A 96 1.66 -9.05 -4.26
C LEU A 96 1.44 -10.16 -3.23
N LEU A 97 1.61 -9.84 -1.94
CA LEU A 97 1.43 -10.79 -0.84
C LEU A 97 -0.04 -11.01 -0.47
N GLY A 98 -0.91 -10.03 -0.71
CA GLY A 98 -2.32 -10.08 -0.39
C GLY A 98 -2.93 -8.70 -0.12
N ARG A 99 -4.15 -8.69 0.42
CA ARG A 99 -4.90 -7.50 0.83
C ARG A 99 -5.30 -7.65 2.31
N LEU A 100 -5.35 -6.53 3.03
CA LEU A 100 -5.85 -6.45 4.39
C LEU A 100 -7.34 -6.05 4.40
N ASP A 101 -7.93 -5.92 5.59
CA ASP A 101 -9.30 -5.43 5.73
C ASP A 101 -9.44 -3.98 5.26
N ASP A 102 -10.64 -3.62 4.85
CA ASP A 102 -11.03 -2.23 4.53
C ASP A 102 -11.67 -1.50 5.73
#